data_AF-A0A318YLW1-F1
#
_entry.id   AF-A0A318YLW1-F1
#
_cell.length_a   1.000
_cell.length_b   1.000
_cell.length_c   1.000
_cell.angle_alpha   90.00
_cell.angle_beta   90.00
_cell.angle_gamma   90.00
#
_symmetry.space_group_name_H-M   'P 1'
#
loop_
_entity.id
_entity.type
_entity.pdbx_description
1 polymer ?
#
loop_
_entity_poly.entity_id
_entity_poly.type
_entity_poly.pdbx_seq_one_letter_code
_entity_poly.pdbx_strand_id
1 'polypeptide(L)'
;MTGNRFTNLQTFPLPFLTNPSHPPAILASIEYRLAPTHPDPAPVEDTHAGLLWLYTHAPTLGIDRDRITVTGVFAGGCLAAGLTTELEGIGVWDRNDNERAWRALLGEERSGSRVKGVVSEYSAPGRAEWLGVKEGMPKGVYLDVGSTDTLRDEGVEFARRLLEDGV
;
A
#
# COMPACT_ATOMS: atom_id res chain seq x y z
N MET A 1 11.29 -3.85 16.05
CA MET A 1 10.80 -3.58 14.68
C MET A 1 10.77 -4.89 13.93
N THR A 2 9.59 -5.33 13.51
CA THR A 2 9.41 -6.53 12.69
C THR A 2 9.08 -6.06 11.27
N GLY A 3 10.00 -6.26 10.33
CA GLY A 3 9.86 -5.84 8.92
C GLY A 3 11.09 -5.12 8.37
N ASN A 4 11.62 -5.57 7.23
CA ASN A 4 12.61 -4.88 6.39
C ASN A 4 12.31 -5.16 4.91
N ARG A 5 13.14 -4.64 3.99
CA ARG A 5 12.99 -4.83 2.54
C ARG A 5 12.97 -6.29 2.05
N PHE A 6 13.31 -7.26 2.90
CA PHE A 6 13.28 -8.69 2.58
C PHE A 6 12.09 -9.43 3.19
N THR A 7 11.36 -8.78 4.09
CA THR A 7 10.21 -9.40 4.76
C THR A 7 9.17 -9.78 3.72
N ASN A 8 8.68 -11.02 3.81
CA ASN A 8 7.63 -11.57 2.94
C ASN A 8 7.98 -11.73 1.45
N LEU A 9 9.21 -11.45 1.00
CA LEU A 9 9.61 -11.64 -0.39
C LEU A 9 9.47 -13.09 -0.87
N GLN A 10 9.80 -14.06 -0.02
CA GLN A 10 9.70 -15.48 -0.38
C GLN A 10 8.26 -15.97 -0.46
N THR A 11 7.33 -15.29 0.22
CA THR A 11 5.94 -15.75 0.36
C THR A 11 5.05 -15.18 -0.73
N PHE A 12 5.21 -13.91 -1.10
CA PHE A 12 4.27 -13.23 -2.02
C PHE A 12 4.84 -13.00 -3.42
N PRO A 13 5.93 -12.22 -3.61
CA PRO A 13 6.41 -11.95 -4.96
C PRO A 13 7.18 -13.13 -5.56
N LEU A 14 7.94 -13.91 -4.79
CA LEU A 14 8.78 -14.97 -5.34
C LEU A 14 7.97 -16.03 -6.13
N PRO A 15 6.82 -16.55 -5.63
CA PRO A 15 5.99 -17.46 -6.42
C PRO A 15 5.48 -16.85 -7.72
N PHE A 16 5.15 -15.55 -7.74
CA PHE A 16 4.75 -14.86 -8.97
C PHE A 16 5.91 -14.73 -9.96
N LEU A 17 7.09 -14.32 -9.49
CA LEU A 17 8.29 -14.09 -10.32
C LEU A 17 8.88 -15.38 -10.89
N THR A 18 8.69 -16.50 -10.19
CA THR A 18 9.27 -17.80 -10.57
C THR A 18 8.31 -18.72 -11.30
N ASN A 19 7.02 -18.35 -11.42
CA ASN A 19 6.05 -19.13 -12.17
C ASN A 19 6.32 -18.97 -13.68
N PRO A 20 6.66 -20.05 -14.41
CA PRO A 20 6.98 -19.97 -15.84
C PRO A 20 5.76 -19.62 -16.71
N SER A 21 4.55 -19.67 -16.17
CA SER A 21 3.32 -19.27 -16.87
C SER A 21 3.10 -17.75 -16.85
N HIS A 22 3.84 -17.01 -16.03
CA HIS A 22 3.74 -15.56 -15.92
C HIS A 22 4.75 -14.87 -16.85
N PRO A 23 4.47 -13.64 -17.31
CA PRO A 23 5.47 -12.84 -18.00
C PRO A 23 6.67 -12.56 -17.08
N PRO A 24 7.89 -12.49 -17.63
CA PRO A 24 9.07 -12.13 -16.85
C PRO A 24 8.88 -10.74 -16.23
N ALA A 25 9.16 -10.63 -14.93
CA ALA A 25 9.00 -9.39 -14.18
C ALA A 25 10.22 -9.15 -13.28
N ILE A 26 10.43 -7.88 -12.93
CA ILE A 26 11.46 -7.45 -11.99
C ILE A 26 10.75 -6.91 -10.76
N LEU A 27 11.28 -7.21 -9.57
CA LEU A 27 10.80 -6.64 -8.32
C LEU A 27 11.77 -5.57 -7.82
N ALA A 28 11.26 -4.35 -7.65
CA ALA A 28 11.96 -3.28 -6.96
C ALA A 28 11.37 -3.13 -5.55
N SER A 29 12.11 -3.56 -4.52
CA SER A 29 11.71 -3.35 -3.12
C SER A 29 12.34 -2.07 -2.58
N ILE A 30 11.52 -1.06 -2.29
CA ILE A 30 11.98 0.23 -1.76
C ILE A 30 12.24 0.12 -0.26
N GLU A 31 13.45 0.48 0.18
CA GLU A 31 13.80 0.56 1.60
C GLU A 31 13.50 1.96 2.13
N TYR A 32 12.26 2.14 2.57
CA TYR A 32 11.77 3.39 3.14
C TYR A 32 12.05 3.48 4.65
N ARG A 33 12.12 4.71 5.16
CA ARG A 33 12.26 4.97 6.60
C ARG A 33 11.05 4.42 7.37
N LEU A 34 11.29 3.77 8.50
CA LEU A 34 10.25 3.08 9.27
C LEU A 34 9.76 3.89 10.46
N ALA A 35 8.46 3.82 10.70
CA ALA A 35 7.84 4.20 11.97
C ALA A 35 8.25 3.24 13.11
N PRO A 36 8.31 3.68 14.38
CA PRO A 36 7.96 5.03 14.86
C PRO A 36 9.11 6.05 14.75
N THR A 37 10.32 5.65 14.36
CA THR A 37 11.47 6.55 14.27
C THR A 37 11.27 7.64 13.21
N HIS A 38 10.58 7.31 12.12
CA HIS A 38 10.19 8.21 11.06
C HIS A 38 8.70 8.02 10.74
N PRO A 39 7.79 8.71 11.46
CA PRO A 39 6.34 8.60 11.24
C PRO A 39 5.91 9.26 9.91
N ASP A 40 4.61 9.23 9.63
CA ASP A 40 3.99 9.96 8.52
C ASP A 40 4.48 11.43 8.45
N PRO A 41 4.88 11.93 7.26
CA PRO A 41 4.75 11.31 5.93
C PRO A 41 6.01 10.57 5.41
N ALA A 42 7.06 10.38 6.22
CA ALA A 42 8.36 9.91 5.73
C ALA A 42 8.33 8.58 4.93
N PRO A 43 7.59 7.53 5.34
CA PRO A 43 7.48 6.30 4.56
C PRO A 43 6.84 6.51 3.17
N VAL A 44 5.86 7.41 3.08
CA VAL A 44 5.15 7.75 1.83
C VAL A 44 6.09 8.49 0.88
N GLU A 45 6.82 9.48 1.39
CA GLU A 45 7.76 10.26 0.59
C GLU A 45 8.85 9.37 -0.01
N ASP A 46 9.40 8.45 0.78
CA ASP A 46 10.47 7.54 0.33
C ASP A 46 9.98 6.54 -0.72
N THR A 47 8.78 5.98 -0.55
CA THR A 47 8.19 5.04 -1.53
C THR A 47 7.80 5.75 -2.82
N HIS A 48 7.25 6.96 -2.74
CA HIS A 48 6.99 7.80 -3.91
C HIS A 48 8.29 8.18 -4.65
N ALA A 49 9.32 8.60 -3.91
CA ALA A 49 10.63 8.91 -4.49
C ALA A 49 11.26 7.68 -5.17
N GLY A 50 11.14 6.50 -4.54
CA GLY A 50 11.59 5.24 -5.11
C GLY A 50 10.88 4.88 -6.41
N LEU A 51 9.55 5.04 -6.46
CA LEU A 51 8.76 4.81 -7.67
C LEU A 51 9.13 5.81 -8.79
N LEU A 52 9.24 7.10 -8.46
CA LEU A 52 9.60 8.13 -9.44
C LEU A 52 11.01 7.90 -9.99
N TRP A 53 11.95 7.48 -9.14
CA TRP A 53 13.29 7.09 -9.56
C TRP A 53 13.23 5.90 -10.52
N LEU A 54 12.49 4.83 -10.17
CA LEU A 54 12.34 3.65 -11.01
C LEU A 54 11.72 4.00 -12.37
N TYR A 55 10.63 4.75 -12.38
CA TYR A 55 9.96 5.20 -13.59
C TYR A 55 10.90 6.04 -14.48
N THR A 56 11.63 6.97 -13.89
CA THR A 56 12.59 7.83 -14.60
C THR A 56 13.70 7.02 -15.25
N HIS A 57 14.24 6.02 -14.55
CA HIS A 57 15.36 5.19 -15.01
C HIS A 57 14.93 3.94 -15.78
N ALA A 58 13.62 3.63 -15.85
CA ALA A 58 13.09 2.43 -16.49
C ALA A 58 13.65 2.14 -17.90
N PRO A 59 13.80 3.12 -18.82
CA PRO A 59 14.37 2.86 -20.15
C PRO A 59 15.80 2.34 -20.10
N THR A 60 16.60 2.85 -19.15
CA THR A 60 18.00 2.41 -18.97
C THR A 60 18.12 1.05 -18.31
N LEU A 61 17.07 0.62 -17.59
CA LEU A 61 16.98 -0.66 -16.90
C LEU A 61 16.28 -1.74 -17.75
N GLY A 62 15.81 -1.40 -18.96
CA GLY A 62 15.03 -2.30 -19.82
C GLY A 62 13.62 -2.58 -19.28
N ILE A 63 13.08 -1.71 -18.43
CA ILE A 63 11.75 -1.82 -17.83
C ILE A 63 10.75 -1.05 -18.70
N ASP A 64 9.64 -1.70 -19.05
CA ASP A 64 8.52 -1.07 -19.75
C ASP A 64 7.72 -0.19 -18.78
N ARG A 65 7.70 1.12 -19.03
CA ARG A 65 7.00 2.11 -18.18
C ARG A 65 5.49 1.90 -18.15
N ASP A 66 4.93 1.35 -19.22
CA ASP A 66 3.49 1.10 -19.31
C ASP A 66 3.08 -0.18 -18.57
N ARG A 67 4.03 -0.90 -17.97
CA ARG A 67 3.84 -2.18 -17.26
C ARG A 67 4.41 -2.16 -15.84
N ILE A 68 4.46 -0.99 -15.21
CA ILE A 68 4.86 -0.86 -13.80
C ILE A 68 3.61 -0.98 -12.92
N THR A 69 3.59 -2.01 -12.08
CA THR A 69 2.57 -2.20 -11.04
C THR A 69 3.18 -1.98 -9.67
N VAL A 70 2.47 -1.24 -8.81
CA VAL A 70 2.82 -1.10 -7.38
C VAL A 70 2.06 -2.16 -6.60
N THR A 71 2.77 -2.90 -5.73
CA THR A 71 2.19 -3.92 -4.88
C THR A 71 2.79 -3.82 -3.48
N GLY A 72 2.04 -4.24 -2.48
CA GLY A 72 2.56 -4.41 -1.14
C GLY A 72 1.65 -5.28 -0.29
N VAL A 73 2.21 -5.75 0.82
CA VAL A 73 1.54 -6.70 1.72
C VAL A 73 1.45 -6.06 3.09
N PHE A 74 0.29 -6.16 3.73
CA PHE A 74 0.02 -5.56 5.04
C PHE A 74 0.33 -4.05 5.05
N ALA A 75 1.34 -3.60 5.79
CA ALA A 75 1.70 -2.18 5.84
C ALA A 75 2.14 -1.58 4.49
N GLY A 76 2.66 -2.40 3.56
CA GLY A 76 3.17 -1.92 2.27
C GLY A 76 2.13 -1.79 1.16
N GLY A 77 0.90 -2.30 1.35
CA GLY A 77 -0.15 -2.33 0.32
C GLY A 77 -1.26 -1.30 0.52
N CYS A 78 -1.05 -0.30 1.37
CA CYS A 78 -2.04 0.25 2.32
C CYS A 78 -2.07 -0.63 3.56
N LEU A 79 -1.69 -0.05 4.71
CA LEU A 79 -1.92 -0.57 6.05
C LEU A 79 -3.06 -1.59 6.06
N ALA A 80 -2.75 -2.83 6.43
CA ALA A 80 -3.71 -3.90 6.72
C ALA A 80 -4.64 -3.50 7.89
N ALA A 81 -5.49 -2.52 7.64
CA ALA A 81 -6.36 -1.89 8.60
C ALA A 81 -7.69 -2.64 8.74
N GLY A 82 -7.69 -3.97 8.85
CA GLY A 82 -8.95 -4.65 9.17
C GLY A 82 -8.98 -6.17 9.20
N LEU A 83 -7.88 -6.87 9.45
CA LEU A 83 -8.05 -8.31 9.75
C LEU A 83 -8.64 -8.54 11.17
N THR A 84 -8.93 -7.48 11.93
CA THR A 84 -8.76 -7.59 13.39
C THR A 84 -9.71 -6.83 14.28
N THR A 85 -10.69 -6.09 13.74
CA THR A 85 -11.67 -5.43 14.60
C THR A 85 -12.43 -6.42 15.48
N GLU A 86 -12.51 -7.72 15.14
CA GLU A 86 -13.19 -8.71 15.98
C GLU A 86 -12.29 -9.80 16.59
N LEU A 87 -10.98 -9.76 16.35
CA LEU A 87 -10.03 -10.77 16.80
C LEU A 87 -8.95 -10.12 17.67
N GLU A 88 -9.12 -10.19 18.98
CA GLU A 88 -8.07 -9.87 19.95
C GLU A 88 -7.29 -11.15 20.30
N GLY A 89 -5.97 -11.14 20.14
CA GLY A 89 -5.09 -12.27 20.53
C GLY A 89 -5.16 -13.52 19.64
N ILE A 90 -5.82 -13.47 18.49
CA ILE A 90 -5.96 -14.59 17.55
C ILE A 90 -5.38 -14.19 16.18
N GLY A 91 -4.41 -14.95 15.67
CA GLY A 91 -3.80 -14.75 14.36
C GLY A 91 -2.43 -14.07 14.39
N VAL A 92 -1.86 -13.80 13.21
CA VAL A 92 -0.53 -13.16 13.05
C VAL A 92 -0.59 -11.63 13.22
N TRP A 93 -1.78 -11.05 13.17
CA TRP A 93 -2.05 -9.62 13.30
C TRP A 93 -3.42 -9.48 13.96
N ASP A 94 -3.52 -8.68 15.04
CA ASP A 94 -4.74 -8.50 15.83
C ASP A 94 -5.17 -7.00 15.96
N ARG A 95 -6.22 -6.70 16.74
CA ARG A 95 -6.74 -5.32 16.89
C ARG A 95 -5.69 -4.39 17.45
N ASN A 96 -4.96 -4.88 18.45
CA ASN A 96 -3.93 -4.13 19.16
C ASN A 96 -2.75 -3.84 18.24
N ASP A 97 -2.39 -4.79 17.37
CA ASP A 97 -1.35 -4.57 16.36
C ASP A 97 -1.75 -3.45 15.39
N ASN A 98 -3.03 -3.42 14.99
CA ASN A 98 -3.56 -2.36 14.13
C ASN A 98 -3.53 -0.98 14.80
N GLU A 99 -4.01 -0.89 16.04
CA GLU A 99 -3.97 0.36 16.80
C GLU A 99 -2.53 0.84 17.03
N ARG A 100 -1.61 -0.09 17.34
CA ARG A 100 -0.18 0.21 17.50
C ARG A 100 0.45 0.67 16.19
N ALA A 101 0.09 0.05 15.06
CA ALA A 101 0.59 0.44 13.74
C ALA A 101 0.13 1.86 13.38
N TRP A 102 -1.15 2.16 13.55
CA TRP A 102 -1.68 3.50 13.30
C TRP A 102 -1.12 4.56 14.25
N ARG A 103 -0.94 4.24 15.53
CA ARG A 103 -0.25 5.12 16.49
C ARG A 103 1.21 5.35 16.14
N ALA A 104 1.93 4.31 15.72
CA ALA A 104 3.32 4.44 15.29
C ALA A 104 3.45 5.32 14.05
N LEU A 105 2.52 5.16 13.09
CA LEU A 105 2.54 5.93 11.85
C LEU A 105 2.07 7.38 12.04
N LEU A 106 0.92 7.60 12.69
CA LEU A 106 0.26 8.91 12.75
C LEU A 106 0.54 9.66 14.05
N GLY A 107 1.02 8.99 15.09
CA GLY A 107 1.07 9.52 16.45
C GLY A 107 -0.27 9.39 17.18
N GLU A 108 -0.25 9.58 18.50
CA GLU A 108 -1.40 9.36 19.39
C GLU A 108 -2.58 10.28 19.05
N GLU A 109 -2.32 11.54 18.71
CA GLU A 109 -3.36 12.55 18.48
C GLU A 109 -4.14 12.35 17.19
N ARG A 110 -3.51 11.75 16.17
CA ARG A 110 -4.12 11.57 14.84
C ARG A 110 -4.67 10.16 14.65
N SER A 111 -4.12 9.18 15.36
CA SER A 111 -4.60 7.79 15.30
C SER A 111 -6.06 7.70 15.73
N GLY A 112 -6.89 7.00 14.94
CA GLY A 112 -8.32 6.89 15.18
C GLY A 112 -9.16 8.13 14.82
N SER A 113 -8.54 9.23 14.38
CA SER A 113 -9.28 10.44 14.00
C SER A 113 -10.16 10.21 12.77
N ARG A 114 -11.44 10.57 12.90
CA ARG A 114 -12.41 10.62 11.79
C ARG A 114 -12.55 12.02 11.19
N VAL A 115 -11.82 13.00 11.70
CA VAL A 115 -11.87 14.38 11.20
C VAL A 115 -11.17 14.44 9.85
N LYS A 116 -11.87 15.00 8.85
CA LYS A 116 -11.35 15.16 7.50
C LYS A 116 -10.12 16.10 7.51
N GLY A 117 -9.08 15.73 6.75
CA GLY A 117 -7.84 16.50 6.66
C GLY A 117 -6.83 16.28 7.81
N VAL A 118 -7.23 15.62 8.91
CA VAL A 118 -6.28 15.29 10.01
C VAL A 118 -5.36 14.12 9.62
N VAL A 119 -5.90 13.15 8.88
CA VAL A 119 -5.12 12.05 8.31
C VAL A 119 -4.94 12.33 6.82
N SER A 120 -3.69 12.34 6.38
CA SER A 120 -3.32 12.56 4.98
C SER A 120 -3.96 11.51 4.07
N GLU A 121 -4.38 11.96 2.89
CA GLU A 121 -4.94 11.12 1.82
C GLU A 121 -3.93 10.05 1.37
N TYR A 122 -2.63 10.34 1.46
CA TYR A 122 -1.59 9.37 1.13
C TYR A 122 -1.47 8.24 2.17
N SER A 123 -1.82 8.53 3.42
CA SER A 123 -1.85 7.54 4.51
C SER A 123 -3.20 6.81 4.59
N ALA A 124 -4.27 7.41 4.08
CA ALA A 124 -5.61 6.83 4.02
C ALA A 124 -6.30 7.19 2.67
N PRO A 125 -5.96 6.50 1.57
CA PRO A 125 -6.40 6.86 0.21
C PRO A 125 -7.91 6.83 0.01
N GLY A 126 -8.65 6.02 0.78
CA GLY A 126 -10.11 6.06 0.84
C GLY A 126 -10.69 7.43 1.18
N ARG A 127 -9.90 8.33 1.81
CA ARG A 127 -10.31 9.69 2.19
C ARG A 127 -10.03 10.77 1.15
N ALA A 128 -9.29 10.46 0.08
CA ALA A 128 -8.97 11.43 -0.96
C ALA A 128 -10.24 11.99 -1.60
N GLU A 129 -10.28 13.27 -1.98
CA GLU A 129 -11.42 13.84 -2.71
C GLU A 129 -11.33 13.64 -4.23
N TRP A 130 -10.11 13.44 -4.75
CA TRP A 130 -9.84 13.34 -6.17
C TRP A 130 -8.90 12.16 -6.45
N LEU A 131 -9.32 11.20 -7.29
CA LEU A 131 -8.50 10.04 -7.68
C LEU A 131 -8.18 10.00 -9.18
N GLY A 132 -8.55 11.05 -9.93
CA GLY A 132 -8.54 11.08 -11.39
C GLY A 132 -7.19 10.80 -12.06
N VAL A 133 -7.28 10.33 -13.31
CA VAL A 133 -6.11 10.06 -14.16
C VAL A 133 -5.46 11.38 -14.59
N LYS A 134 -4.25 11.68 -14.08
CA LYS A 134 -3.37 12.69 -14.68
C LYS A 134 -2.65 12.09 -15.90
N GLU A 135 -2.34 12.94 -16.86
CA GLU A 135 -1.49 12.58 -18.00
C GLU A 135 -0.15 12.02 -17.48
N GLY A 136 0.17 10.77 -17.87
CA GLY A 136 1.35 10.04 -17.39
C GLY A 136 1.14 9.12 -16.18
N MET A 137 -0.06 9.04 -15.59
CA MET A 137 -0.37 8.04 -14.56
C MET A 137 -0.75 6.67 -15.16
N PRO A 138 -0.48 5.56 -14.46
CA PRO A 138 -0.93 4.23 -14.88
C PRO A 138 -2.44 4.22 -15.05
N LYS A 139 -2.91 3.74 -16.21
CA LYS A 139 -4.33 3.67 -16.57
C LYS A 139 -5.03 2.40 -16.09
N GLY A 140 -4.49 1.77 -15.05
CA GLY A 140 -4.97 0.48 -14.58
C GLY A 140 -4.60 0.28 -13.13
N VAL A 141 -5.62 0.06 -12.31
CA VAL A 141 -5.49 -0.26 -10.90
C VAL A 141 -6.04 -1.66 -10.67
N TYR A 142 -5.25 -2.51 -10.02
CA TYR A 142 -5.71 -3.82 -9.53
C TYR A 142 -5.93 -3.73 -8.03
N LEU A 143 -7.17 -3.99 -7.60
CA LEU A 143 -7.57 -4.09 -6.20
C LEU A 143 -8.21 -5.46 -5.98
N ASP A 144 -7.81 -6.13 -4.91
CA ASP A 144 -8.37 -7.42 -4.50
C ASP A 144 -8.80 -7.32 -3.04
N VAL A 145 -10.00 -7.81 -2.74
CA VAL A 145 -10.56 -7.85 -1.39
C VAL A 145 -11.29 -9.18 -1.18
N GLY A 146 -10.99 -9.84 -0.06
CA GLY A 146 -11.64 -11.10 0.30
C GLY A 146 -13.10 -10.89 0.69
N SER A 147 -13.96 -11.89 0.42
CA SER A 147 -15.38 -11.84 0.81
C SER A 147 -15.59 -11.76 2.32
N THR A 148 -14.61 -12.18 3.12
CA THR A 148 -14.62 -12.15 4.59
C THR A 148 -13.66 -11.10 5.17
N ASP A 149 -13.14 -10.19 4.34
CA ASP A 149 -12.28 -9.10 4.81
C ASP A 149 -13.16 -7.98 5.40
N THR A 150 -12.81 -7.46 6.58
CA THR A 150 -13.59 -6.34 7.17
C THR A 150 -13.36 -5.02 6.43
N LEU A 151 -12.28 -4.92 5.63
CA LEU A 151 -12.03 -3.80 4.72
C LEU A 151 -12.71 -3.95 3.36
N ARG A 152 -13.40 -5.08 3.11
CA ARG A 152 -14.02 -5.36 1.81
C ARG A 152 -14.83 -4.19 1.29
N ASP A 153 -15.71 -3.64 2.12
CA ASP A 153 -16.63 -2.60 1.69
C ASP A 153 -15.91 -1.27 1.40
N GLU A 154 -14.88 -0.91 2.18
CA GLU A 154 -14.05 0.27 1.92
C GLU A 154 -13.23 0.10 0.64
N GLY A 155 -12.66 -1.09 0.41
CA GLY A 155 -11.92 -1.40 -0.81
C GLY A 155 -12.81 -1.42 -2.06
N VAL A 156 -14.02 -1.98 -1.96
CA VAL A 156 -15.02 -1.94 -3.04
C VAL A 156 -15.45 -0.49 -3.34
N GLU A 157 -15.70 0.32 -2.31
CA GLU A 157 -16.07 1.71 -2.49
C GLU A 157 -14.93 2.52 -3.13
N PHE A 158 -13.68 2.28 -2.72
CA PHE A 158 -12.52 2.91 -3.34
C PHE A 158 -12.39 2.53 -4.82
N ALA A 159 -12.54 1.25 -5.16
CA ALA A 159 -12.54 0.77 -6.54
C ALA A 159 -13.69 1.40 -7.36
N ARG A 160 -14.89 1.49 -6.78
CA ARG A 160 -16.06 2.11 -7.41
C ARG A 160 -15.77 3.57 -7.78
N ARG A 161 -15.17 4.33 -6.87
CA ARG A 161 -14.81 5.74 -7.08
C ARG A 161 -13.71 5.92 -8.13
N LEU A 162 -12.73 5.02 -8.19
CA LEU A 162 -11.72 5.02 -9.25
C LEU A 162 -12.36 4.86 -10.63
N LEU A 163 -13.34 3.95 -10.76
CA LEU A 163 -14.07 3.75 -12.01
C LEU A 163 -14.91 4.98 -12.40
N GLU A 164 -15.53 5.66 -11.44
CA GLU A 164 -16.25 6.92 -11.67
C GLU A 164 -15.32 8.04 -12.16
N ASP A 165 -14.08 8.06 -11.67
CA ASP A 165 -13.04 9.03 -12.03
C ASP A 165 -12.29 8.67 -13.32
N GLY A 166 -12.67 7.59 -14.00
CA GLY A 166 -12.16 7.19 -15.31
C GLY A 166 -10.82 6.44 -15.29
N VAL A 167 -10.49 5.80 -14.17
CA VAL A 167 -9.33 4.91 -14.00
C VAL A 167 -9.65 3.49 -14.48
#